data_AF-S0GNX0-F1
#
_entry.id   AF-S0GNX0-F1
#
_cell.length_a   1.000
_cell.length_b   1.000
_cell.length_c   1.000
_cell.angle_alpha   90.00
_cell.angle_beta   90.00
_cell.angle_gamma   90.00
#
_symmetry.space_group_name_H-M   'P 1'
#
loop_
_entity.id
_entity.type
_entity.pdbx_description
1 polymer ?
#
loop_
_entity_poly.entity_id
_entity_poly.type
_entity_poly.pdbx_seq_one_letter_code
_entity_poly.pdbx_strand_id
1 'polypeptide(L)'
;MKKIINLFSFLLMLLGSYPAISWATPYNIAPQARVSASSSIDAGHDAAKVTDGLIRVPGKGEWVSKSTETFWGTDRLSLDTVGLGTPREYQ
;
A
#
# COMPACT_ATOMS: atom_id res chain seq x y z
N MET A 1 -41.28 -1.67 -22.91
CA MET A 1 -41.37 -0.59 -21.90
C MET A 1 -41.01 -1.08 -20.49
N LYS A 2 -41.75 -2.01 -19.87
CA LYS A 2 -41.42 -2.56 -18.52
C LYS A 2 -39.97 -3.08 -18.37
N LYS A 3 -39.43 -3.78 -19.37
CA LYS A 3 -38.04 -4.29 -19.35
C LYS A 3 -36.98 -3.18 -19.31
N ILE A 4 -37.23 -2.07 -20.00
CA ILE A 4 -36.33 -0.89 -20.05
C ILE A 4 -36.36 -0.15 -18.70
N ILE A 5 -37.55 -0.03 -18.09
CA ILE A 5 -37.72 0.58 -16.77
C ILE A 5 -37.04 -0.26 -15.68
N ASN A 6 -37.15 -1.59 -15.76
CA ASN A 6 -36.48 -2.50 -14.84
C ASN A 6 -34.95 -2.44 -14.99
N LEU A 7 -34.44 -2.33 -16.23
CA LEU A 7 -33.02 -2.17 -16.49
C LEU A 7 -32.48 -0.84 -15.94
N PHE A 8 -33.23 0.25 -16.12
CA PHE A 8 -32.89 1.55 -15.55
C PHE A 8 -32.89 1.54 -14.01
N SER A 9 -33.87 0.89 -13.38
CA SER A 9 -33.90 0.72 -11.92
C SER A 9 -32.72 -0.10 -11.42
N PHE A 10 -32.36 -1.18 -12.11
CA PHE A 10 -31.21 -2.00 -11.76
C PHE A 10 -29.90 -1.21 -11.84
N LEU A 11 -29.75 -0.42 -12.91
CA LEU A 11 -28.57 0.43 -13.10
C LEU A 11 -28.48 1.51 -12.02
N LEU A 12 -29.59 2.18 -11.68
CA LEU A 12 -29.60 3.17 -10.58
C LEU A 12 -29.22 2.54 -9.23
N MET A 13 -29.66 1.31 -8.96
CA MET A 13 -29.30 0.59 -7.74
C MET A 13 -27.80 0.24 -7.69
N LEU A 14 -27.21 -0.11 -8.84
CA LEU A 14 -25.78 -0.37 -8.97
C LEU A 14 -24.94 0.90 -8.75
N LEU A 15 -25.34 2.03 -9.34
CA LEU A 15 -24.64 3.31 -9.13
C LEU A 15 -24.80 3.83 -7.70
N GLY A 16 -25.95 3.62 -7.07
CA GLY A 16 -26.23 4.06 -5.70
C GLY A 16 -25.48 3.28 -4.61
N SER A 17 -25.03 2.05 -4.90
CA SER A 17 -24.28 1.20 -3.96
C SER A 17 -22.75 1.34 -4.07
N TYR A 18 -22.26 1.99 -5.14
CA TYR A 18 -20.83 2.20 -5.40
C TYR A 18 -20.04 2.98 -4.31
N PRO A 19 -20.60 3.97 -3.58
CA PRO A 19 -19.82 4.71 -2.58
C PRO A 19 -19.58 3.94 -1.28
N ALA A 20 -20.26 2.80 -1.05
CA ALA A 20 -20.09 1.99 0.16
C ALA A 20 -18.89 1.02 0.10
N ILE A 21 -18.35 0.76 -1.10
CA ILE A 21 -17.32 -0.26 -1.35
C ILE A 21 -15.97 0.38 -1.76
N SER A 22 -15.96 1.70 -2.00
CA SER A 22 -14.81 2.44 -2.57
C SER A 22 -14.17 3.41 -1.58
N TRP A 23 -14.23 3.14 -0.27
CA TRP A 23 -13.47 3.90 0.70
C TRP A 23 -12.02 3.41 0.77
N ALA A 24 -11.09 4.30 0.40
CA ALA A 24 -9.69 4.14 0.75
C ALA A 24 -9.58 4.23 2.28
N THR A 25 -9.61 3.07 2.93
CA THR A 25 -9.38 2.98 4.37
C THR A 25 -7.94 3.37 4.70
N PRO A 26 -7.64 3.83 5.93
CA PRO A 26 -6.25 4.04 6.36
C PRO A 26 -5.47 2.73 6.56
N TYR A 27 -5.93 1.60 6.02
CA TYR A 27 -5.23 0.33 6.11
C TYR A 27 -4.43 0.06 4.84
N ASN A 28 -3.34 -0.70 4.96
CA ASN A 28 -2.56 -1.10 3.80
C ASN A 28 -3.41 -1.95 2.84
N ILE A 29 -3.24 -1.71 1.55
CA ILE A 29 -3.85 -2.44 0.43
C ILE A 29 -3.38 -3.91 0.38
N ALA A 30 -2.19 -4.22 0.88
CA ALA A 30 -1.61 -5.58 0.84
C ALA A 30 -0.90 -5.96 2.16
N PRO A 31 -1.63 -6.12 3.27
CA PRO A 31 -1.04 -6.44 4.58
C PRO A 31 -0.39 -7.83 4.66
N GLN A 32 -0.71 -8.72 3.71
CA GLN A 32 -0.16 -10.07 3.61
C GLN A 32 0.98 -10.20 2.58
N ALA A 33 1.39 -9.09 1.95
CA ALA A 33 2.49 -9.12 1.00
C ALA A 33 3.80 -9.47 1.70
N ARG A 34 4.67 -10.22 1.01
CA ARG A 34 6.03 -10.39 1.47
C ARG A 34 6.79 -9.10 1.20
N VAL A 35 7.50 -8.61 2.21
CA VAL A 35 8.28 -7.37 2.12
C VAL A 35 9.76 -7.66 2.28
N SER A 36 10.57 -6.96 1.50
CA SER A 36 12.02 -6.92 1.68
C SER A 36 12.53 -5.53 1.34
N ALA A 37 13.52 -5.06 2.09
CA ALA A 37 14.25 -3.85 1.79
C ALA A 37 15.73 -4.17 1.61
N SER A 38 16.43 -3.38 0.78
CA SER A 38 17.88 -3.44 0.64
C SER A 38 18.60 -2.90 1.88
N SER A 39 17.97 -1.97 2.61
CA SER A 39 18.49 -1.39 3.84
C SER A 39 17.35 -0.88 4.74
N SER A 40 17.66 -0.71 6.02
CA SER A 40 16.81 -0.01 7.00
C SER A 40 17.69 0.71 8.02
N ILE A 41 17.27 1.89 8.46
CA ILE A 41 18.03 2.69 9.44
C ILE A 41 18.12 2.01 10.82
N ASP A 42 17.04 1.34 11.24
CA ASP A 42 16.96 0.55 12.47
C ASP A 42 15.77 -0.45 12.42
N ALA A 43 15.56 -1.20 13.50
CA ALA A 43 14.47 -2.17 13.62
C ALA A 43 13.07 -1.52 13.76
N GLY A 44 13.00 -0.26 14.19
CA GLY A 44 11.76 0.51 14.24
C GLY A 44 11.24 0.90 12.85
N HIS A 45 12.13 0.94 11.85
CA HIS A 45 11.86 1.32 10.47
C HIS A 45 12.16 0.20 9.45
N ASP A 46 12.05 -1.07 9.88
CA ASP A 46 12.27 -2.23 9.03
C ASP A 46 11.19 -2.36 7.93
N ALA A 47 11.48 -3.11 6.87
CA ALA A 47 10.59 -3.33 5.73
C ALA A 47 9.17 -3.78 6.12
N ALA A 48 9.06 -4.58 7.19
CA ALA A 48 7.77 -5.08 7.69
C ALA A 48 6.79 -3.96 8.10
N LYS A 49 7.30 -2.74 8.39
CA LYS A 49 6.48 -1.58 8.73
C LYS A 49 5.58 -1.14 7.58
N VAL A 50 6.00 -1.34 6.33
CA VAL A 50 5.14 -1.02 5.18
C VAL A 50 3.83 -1.80 5.21
N THR A 51 3.80 -3.01 5.76
CA THR A 51 2.63 -3.92 5.81
C THR A 51 1.97 -4.06 7.17
N ASP A 52 2.38 -3.29 8.18
CA ASP A 52 1.87 -3.43 9.55
C ASP A 52 0.45 -2.85 9.76
N GLY A 53 -0.12 -2.26 8.72
CA GLY A 53 -1.46 -1.68 8.73
C GLY A 53 -1.53 -0.27 9.31
N LEU A 54 -0.39 0.32 9.70
CA LEU A 54 -0.28 1.71 10.15
C LEU A 54 0.20 2.57 8.98
N ILE A 55 -0.66 3.45 8.48
CA ILE A 55 -0.27 4.40 7.44
C ILE A 55 -0.54 5.83 7.91
N ARG A 56 0.30 6.78 7.46
CA ARG A 56 0.15 8.22 7.70
C ARG A 56 0.19 8.62 9.19
N VAL A 57 0.87 7.84 10.03
CA VAL A 57 1.16 8.20 11.42
C VAL A 57 2.65 8.58 11.51
N PRO A 58 2.99 9.84 11.80
CA PRO A 58 4.40 10.26 11.88
C PRO A 58 5.22 9.41 12.86
N GLY A 59 6.37 8.91 12.42
CA GLY A 59 7.27 8.08 13.25
C GLY A 59 6.77 6.66 13.51
N LYS A 60 5.72 6.19 12.81
CA LYS A 60 5.14 4.85 13.01
C LYS A 60 4.70 4.24 11.68
N GLY A 61 4.98 2.95 11.50
CA GLY A 61 4.56 2.21 10.29
C GLY A 61 5.30 2.63 9.02
N GLU A 62 6.37 3.41 9.14
CA GLU A 62 7.20 3.81 8.00
C GLU A 62 8.48 2.98 7.92
N TRP A 63 8.85 2.63 6.69
CA TRP A 63 10.17 2.13 6.38
C TRP A 63 11.07 3.30 6.00
N VAL A 64 12.30 3.31 6.52
CA VAL A 64 13.28 4.37 6.28
C VAL A 64 14.59 3.75 5.86
N SER A 65 15.06 4.17 4.69
CA SER A 65 16.33 3.77 4.11
C SER A 65 17.51 4.21 5.00
N LYS A 66 18.59 3.43 4.96
CA LYS A 66 19.89 3.82 5.54
C LYS A 66 20.74 4.69 4.60
N SER A 67 20.33 4.85 3.34
CA SER A 67 21.02 5.70 2.38
C SER A 67 21.12 7.15 2.88
N THR A 68 22.18 7.83 2.50
CA THR A 68 22.39 9.24 2.83
C THR A 68 22.43 10.04 1.53
N GLU A 69 21.50 10.97 1.38
CA GLU A 69 21.53 11.93 0.28
C GLU A 69 22.65 12.96 0.52
N THR A 70 23.38 13.30 -0.52
CA THR A 70 24.22 14.51 -0.49
C THR A 70 23.34 15.76 -0.66
N PHE A 71 23.83 16.92 -0.24
CA PHE A 71 23.09 18.18 -0.29
C PHE A 71 22.69 18.67 -1.70
N TRP A 72 23.20 18.03 -2.76
CA TRP A 72 22.79 18.25 -4.15
C TRP A 72 21.95 17.10 -4.73
N GLY A 73 21.35 16.26 -3.88
CA GLY A 73 20.40 15.21 -4.28
C GLY A 73 21.03 13.99 -4.95
N THR A 74 22.35 13.79 -4.83
CA THR A 74 22.99 12.52 -5.23
C THR A 74 23.03 11.58 -4.02
N ASP A 75 22.41 10.42 -4.17
CA ASP A 75 22.59 9.30 -3.25
C ASP A 75 23.98 8.71 -3.40
N ARG A 76 24.75 8.72 -2.33
CA ARG A 76 26.03 8.00 -2.29
C ARG A 76 25.75 6.54 -1.96
N LEU A 77 25.56 5.76 -3.04
CA LEU A 77 25.38 4.31 -3.09
C LEU A 77 24.00 3.81 -2.63
N SER A 78 23.41 2.96 -3.49
CA SER A 78 22.20 2.16 -3.29
C SER A 78 20.88 2.85 -3.66
N LEU A 79 20.25 2.37 -4.73
CA LEU A 79 18.84 2.59 -5.02
C LEU A 79 18.04 1.84 -3.94
N ASP A 80 17.92 2.42 -2.75
CA ASP A 80 17.30 1.72 -1.63
C ASP A 80 15.80 1.60 -1.88
N THR A 81 15.35 0.34 -2.01
CA THR A 81 14.01 0.01 -2.48
C THR A 81 13.36 -0.95 -1.50
N VAL A 82 12.10 -0.69 -1.18
CA VAL A 82 11.22 -1.66 -0.53
C VAL A 82 10.35 -2.33 -1.58
N GLY A 83 10.49 -3.64 -1.71
CA GLY A 83 9.74 -4.46 -2.65
C GLY A 83 8.58 -5.17 -1.98
N LEU A 84 7.41 -5.17 -2.64
CA LEU A 84 6.26 -6.01 -2.28
C LEU A 84 6.18 -7.17 -3.27
N GLY A 85 6.06 -8.40 -2.76
CA GLY A 85 5.95 -9.61 -3.57
C GLY A 85 4.87 -10.57 -3.06
N THR A 86 4.54 -11.56 -3.89
CA THR A 86 3.68 -12.66 -3.47
C THR A 86 4.41 -13.56 -2.47
N PRO A 87 3.70 -14.21 -1.52
CA PRO A 87 4.28 -15.27 -0.71
C PRO A 87 4.80 -16.37 -1.66
N ARG A 88 6.08 -16.76 -1.56
CA ARG A 88 6.51 -18.01 -2.20
C ARG A 88 5.91 -19.15 -1.38
N GLU A 89 5.09 -19.99 -2.01
CA GLU A 89 4.89 -21.34 -1.50
C GLU A 89 6.27 -22.00 -1.51
N TYR A 90 6.80 -22.31 -0.31
CA TYR A 90 7.96 -23.18 -0.20
C TYR A 90 7.49 -24.58 -0.61
N GLN A 91 7.94 -25.04 -1.78
CA GLN A 91 8.03 -26.47 -2.07
C GLN A 91 9.21 -27.08 -1.31
#